data_AF-A0A445BK00-F1
#
_entry.id   AF-A0A445BK00-F1
#
_cell.length_a   1.000
_cell.length_b   1.000
_cell.length_c   1.000
_cell.angle_alpha   90.00
_cell.angle_beta   90.00
_cell.angle_gamma   90.00
#
_symmetry.space_group_name_H-M   'P 1'
#
loop_
_entity.id
_entity.type
_entity.pdbx_description
1 polymer ?
#
loop_
_entity_poly.entity_id
_entity_poly.type
_entity_poly.pdbx_seq_one_letter_code
_entity_poly.pdbx_strand_id
1 'polypeptide(L)'
;MSDEMKAIVRDLGFGDLMHIPLLRVHHKILKELANSFKLGKNTLKIGYSSFIVRPRTIGAALGLNASGDLLPQKVNYKDLSEDNKQIFRRFQGKTLKNLIDEMMTIGVDNEQDCLMFKRIFILYIQMAFLLPTTINKISPLHLAPIFKMDTITEGNWGAHVLNFIIKRIIDYNLKKKKGN
;
A
#
# COMPACT_ATOMS: atom_id res chain seq x y z
N MET A 1 18.86 5.36 -3.30
CA MET A 1 18.49 6.08 -2.08
C MET A 1 19.75 6.32 -1.26
N SER A 2 19.92 7.56 -0.80
CA SER A 2 20.96 7.92 0.19
C SER A 2 20.67 7.27 1.54
N ASP A 3 21.64 7.29 2.46
CA ASP A 3 21.44 6.74 3.81
C ASP A 3 20.45 7.56 4.63
N GLU A 4 20.38 8.87 4.41
CA GLU A 4 19.34 9.76 4.98
C GLU A 4 17.94 9.33 4.55
N MET A 5 17.74 9.05 3.25
CA MET A 5 16.46 8.55 2.74
C MET A 5 16.09 7.20 3.37
N LYS A 6 17.07 6.30 3.57
CA LYS A 6 16.84 5.01 4.24
C LYS A 6 16.47 5.20 5.71
N ALA A 7 17.07 6.17 6.40
CA ALA A 7 16.71 6.52 7.77
C ALA A 7 15.25 6.98 7.85
N ILE A 8 14.83 7.88 6.95
CA ILE A 8 13.43 8.34 6.85
C ILE A 8 12.48 7.16 6.62
N VAL A 9 12.83 6.20 5.76
CA VAL A 9 12.00 4.99 5.52
C VAL A 9 11.86 4.13 6.78
N ARG A 10 12.93 4.01 7.59
CA ARG A 10 12.89 3.31 8.87
C ARG A 10 11.99 4.04 9.87
N ASP A 11 12.12 5.36 9.95
CA ASP A 11 11.31 6.20 10.85
C ASP A 11 9.82 6.17 10.48
N LEU A 12 9.50 5.97 9.20
CA LEU A 12 8.13 5.74 8.74
C LEU A 12 7.57 4.35 9.10
N GLY A 13 8.37 3.46 9.70
CA GLY A 13 7.97 2.10 10.06
C GLY A 13 8.01 1.10 8.91
N PHE A 14 8.74 1.40 7.83
CA PHE A 14 8.89 0.53 6.66
C PHE A 14 10.31 -0.02 6.51
N GLY A 15 11.11 0.03 7.58
CA GLY A 15 12.50 -0.45 7.57
C GLY A 15 12.63 -1.90 7.11
N ASP A 16 11.74 -2.76 7.59
CA ASP A 16 11.75 -4.20 7.29
C ASP A 16 11.43 -4.52 5.82
N LEU A 17 10.65 -3.65 5.15
CA LEU A 17 10.34 -3.83 3.73
C LEU A 17 11.58 -3.76 2.84
N MET A 18 12.62 -3.03 3.26
CA MET A 18 13.87 -2.94 2.51
C MET A 18 14.63 -4.27 2.40
N HIS A 19 14.29 -5.25 3.26
CA HIS A 19 14.91 -6.57 3.29
C HIS A 19 14.11 -7.63 2.54
N ILE A 20 12.90 -7.30 2.06
CA ILE A 20 12.06 -8.26 1.34
C ILE A 20 12.64 -8.46 -0.08
N PRO A 21 13.00 -9.71 -0.45
CA PRO A 21 13.51 -9.99 -1.78
C PRO A 21 12.41 -9.80 -2.85
N LEU A 22 12.83 -9.45 -4.06
CA LEU A 22 11.96 -9.45 -5.23
C LEU A 22 11.50 -10.89 -5.53
N LEU A 23 10.26 -11.22 -5.15
CA LEU A 23 9.68 -12.53 -5.41
C LEU A 23 8.88 -12.53 -6.71
N ARG A 24 9.18 -13.49 -7.59
CA ARG A 24 8.35 -13.81 -8.75
C ARG A 24 7.35 -14.88 -8.37
N VAL A 25 6.09 -14.50 -8.23
CA VAL A 25 5.01 -15.46 -7.94
C VAL A 25 4.28 -15.80 -9.25
N HIS A 26 4.25 -17.08 -9.60
CA HIS A 26 3.50 -17.54 -10.78
C HIS A 26 2.01 -17.26 -10.62
N HIS A 27 1.38 -16.77 -11.69
CA HIS A 27 -0.06 -16.47 -11.71
C HIS A 27 -0.94 -17.66 -11.30
N LYS A 28 -0.51 -18.89 -11.60
CA LYS A 28 -1.21 -20.12 -11.17
C LYS A 28 -1.32 -20.21 -9.64
N ILE A 29 -0.24 -19.91 -8.92
CA ILE A 29 -0.20 -19.91 -7.46
C ILE A 29 -1.13 -18.82 -6.91
N LEU A 30 -1.09 -17.60 -7.47
CA LEU A 30 -2.01 -16.53 -7.06
C LEU A 30 -3.48 -16.93 -7.23
N LYS A 31 -3.81 -17.62 -8.32
CA LYS A 31 -5.16 -18.13 -8.57
C LYS A 31 -5.55 -19.21 -7.56
N GLU A 32 -4.66 -20.13 -7.22
CA GLU A 32 -4.90 -21.16 -6.20
C GLU A 32 -5.11 -20.55 -4.82
N LEU A 33 -4.29 -19.57 -4.43
CA LEU A 33 -4.44 -18.84 -3.17
C LEU A 33 -5.78 -18.09 -3.10
N ALA A 34 -6.16 -17.39 -4.18
CA ALA A 34 -7.43 -16.68 -4.25
C ALA A 34 -8.65 -17.63 -4.12
N ASN A 35 -8.61 -18.81 -4.77
CA ASN A 35 -9.68 -19.81 -4.66
C ASN A 35 -9.73 -20.50 -3.30
N SER A 36 -8.59 -20.57 -2.60
CA SER A 36 -8.47 -21.22 -1.29
C SER A 36 -8.85 -20.30 -0.12
N PHE A 37 -8.96 -19.00 -0.36
CA PHE A 37 -9.34 -18.02 0.65
C PHE A 37 -10.85 -18.03 0.93
N LYS A 38 -11.23 -18.13 2.21
CA LYS A 38 -12.61 -18.12 2.70
C LYS A 38 -12.93 -16.77 3.32
N LEU A 39 -13.69 -15.96 2.58
CA LEU A 39 -14.03 -14.56 2.93
C LEU A 39 -14.71 -14.43 4.30
N GLY A 40 -15.67 -15.30 4.65
CA GLY A 40 -16.43 -15.14 5.89
C GLY A 40 -15.60 -15.24 7.18
N LYS A 41 -14.47 -15.97 7.14
CA LYS A 41 -13.57 -16.14 8.30
C LYS A 41 -12.16 -15.58 8.04
N ASN A 42 -11.95 -14.89 6.92
CA ASN A 42 -10.63 -14.50 6.41
C ASN A 42 -9.59 -15.64 6.52
N THR A 43 -10.00 -16.87 6.18
CA THR A 43 -9.17 -18.06 6.39
C THR A 43 -8.57 -18.51 5.07
N LEU A 44 -7.24 -18.66 5.02
CA LEU A 44 -6.55 -19.25 3.88
C LEU A 44 -6.34 -20.75 4.14
N LYS A 45 -6.77 -21.58 3.20
CA LYS A 45 -6.50 -23.03 3.21
C LYS A 45 -5.27 -23.33 2.35
N ILE A 46 -4.30 -24.06 2.89
CA ILE A 46 -3.10 -24.51 2.15
C ILE A 46 -2.87 -25.99 2.50
N GLY A 47 -3.01 -26.86 1.51
CA GLY A 47 -2.93 -28.31 1.71
C GLY A 47 -3.95 -28.79 2.76
N TYR A 48 -3.45 -29.48 3.80
CA TYR A 48 -4.26 -29.95 4.93
C TYR A 48 -4.41 -28.92 6.06
N SER A 49 -3.78 -27.75 5.93
CA SER A 49 -3.76 -26.71 6.97
C SER A 49 -4.65 -25.52 6.60
N SER A 50 -5.08 -24.77 7.61
CA SER A 50 -5.75 -23.50 7.40
C SER A 50 -5.37 -22.51 8.50
N PHE A 51 -5.20 -21.25 8.14
CA PHE A 51 -4.93 -20.20 9.11
C PHE A 51 -5.75 -18.95 8.82
N ILE A 52 -6.08 -18.24 9.90
CA ILE A 52 -6.85 -17.00 9.84
C ILE A 52 -5.88 -15.86 9.54
N VAL A 53 -6.10 -15.17 8.43
CA VAL A 53 -5.35 -13.97 8.05
C VAL A 53 -5.92 -12.79 8.82
N ARG A 54 -5.12 -12.27 9.76
CA ARG A 54 -5.44 -11.08 10.57
C ARG A 54 -4.50 -9.93 10.21
N PRO A 55 -4.85 -8.67 10.53
CA PRO A 55 -3.95 -7.53 10.37
C PRO A 55 -2.57 -7.79 10.99
N ARG A 56 -2.52 -8.33 12.21
CA ARG A 56 -1.27 -8.71 12.89
C ARG A 56 -0.43 -9.74 12.14
N THR A 57 -1.07 -10.66 11.42
CA THR A 57 -0.36 -11.68 10.62
C THR A 57 0.29 -11.03 9.40
N ILE A 58 -0.40 -10.08 8.76
CA ILE A 58 0.16 -9.28 7.67
C ILE A 58 1.29 -8.38 8.19
N GLY A 59 1.06 -7.71 9.33
CA GLY A 59 2.05 -6.86 9.98
C GLY A 59 3.33 -7.61 10.31
N ALA A 60 3.23 -8.77 10.97
CA ALA A 60 4.39 -9.59 11.28
C ALA A 60 5.11 -10.13 10.03
N ALA A 61 4.37 -10.47 8.97
CA ALA A 61 4.97 -11.01 7.74
C ALA A 61 5.68 -9.93 6.91
N LEU A 62 5.21 -8.68 6.97
CA LEU A 62 5.72 -7.57 6.17
C LEU A 62 6.52 -6.54 6.97
N GLY A 63 6.65 -6.71 8.29
CA GLY A 63 7.24 -5.71 9.19
C GLY A 63 6.47 -4.39 9.18
N LEU A 64 5.14 -4.45 9.21
CA LEU A 64 4.25 -3.28 9.18
C LEU A 64 3.51 -3.13 10.50
N ASN A 65 3.23 -1.89 10.89
CA ASN A 65 2.31 -1.61 12.00
C ASN A 65 0.92 -2.20 11.69
N ALA A 66 0.40 -2.98 12.65
CA ALA A 66 -0.92 -3.62 12.58
C ALA A 66 -1.84 -3.20 13.74
N SER A 67 -1.45 -2.15 14.47
CA SER A 67 -2.21 -1.49 15.53
C SER A 67 -2.61 -0.08 15.11
N GLY A 68 -3.38 0.60 15.96
CA GLY A 68 -3.92 1.93 15.70
C GLY A 68 -5.12 1.93 14.76
N ASP A 69 -5.50 3.13 14.33
CA ASP A 69 -6.69 3.37 13.54
C ASP A 69 -6.53 2.96 12.07
N LEU A 70 -7.66 2.74 11.41
CA LEU A 70 -7.68 2.44 9.99
C LEU A 70 -7.25 3.66 9.18
N LEU A 71 -6.31 3.44 8.25
CA LEU A 71 -5.92 4.47 7.29
C LEU A 71 -7.11 4.91 6.44
N PRO A 72 -7.19 6.21 6.10
CA PRO A 72 -8.25 6.72 5.24
C PRO A 72 -8.19 6.00 3.88
N GLN A 73 -9.34 5.54 3.40
CA GLN A 73 -9.44 4.80 2.13
C GLN A 73 -9.88 5.67 0.96
N LYS A 74 -10.45 6.84 1.25
CA LYS A 74 -11.00 7.77 0.27
C LYS A 74 -10.61 9.18 0.65
N VAL A 75 -10.40 9.99 -0.38
CA VAL A 75 -10.21 11.43 -0.26
C VAL A 75 -11.33 12.12 -1.01
N ASN A 76 -11.96 13.11 -0.37
CA ASN A 76 -12.91 14.00 -1.04
C ASN A 76 -12.18 15.30 -1.39
N TYR A 77 -12.05 15.59 -2.68
CA TYR A 77 -11.33 16.77 -3.16
C TYR A 77 -11.92 18.08 -2.62
N LYS A 78 -13.24 18.13 -2.39
CA LYS A 78 -13.91 19.33 -1.87
C LYS A 78 -13.51 19.65 -0.44
N ASP A 79 -13.14 18.64 0.33
CA ASP A 79 -12.83 18.76 1.76
C ASP A 79 -11.33 19.00 2.00
N LEU A 80 -10.52 19.05 0.93
CA LEU A 80 -9.08 19.32 1.03
C LEU A 80 -8.81 20.82 1.21
N SER A 81 -7.79 21.15 2.00
CA SER A 81 -7.17 22.48 1.99
C SER A 81 -6.59 22.81 0.62
N GLU A 82 -6.37 24.10 0.32
CA GLU A 82 -5.78 24.50 -0.98
C GLU A 82 -4.39 23.88 -1.21
N ASP A 83 -3.56 23.80 -0.17
CA ASP A 83 -2.24 23.13 -0.26
C ASP A 83 -2.40 21.64 -0.60
N ASN A 84 -3.35 20.95 0.04
CA ASN A 84 -3.63 19.55 -0.26
C ASN A 84 -4.23 19.37 -1.66
N LYS A 85 -5.00 20.33 -2.18
CA LYS A 85 -5.46 20.31 -3.58
C LYS A 85 -4.31 20.49 -4.57
N GLN A 86 -3.29 21.28 -4.25
CA GLN A 86 -2.09 21.38 -5.08
C GLN A 86 -1.34 20.04 -5.12
N ILE A 87 -1.18 19.39 -3.96
CA ILE A 87 -0.57 18.06 -3.86
C ILE A 87 -1.38 17.02 -4.64
N PHE A 88 -2.71 17.03 -4.50
CA PHE A 88 -3.60 16.16 -5.25
C PHE A 88 -3.39 16.32 -6.77
N ARG A 89 -3.40 17.56 -7.26
CA ARG A 89 -3.17 17.89 -8.68
C ARG A 89 -1.79 17.45 -9.15
N ARG A 90 -0.74 17.61 -8.34
CA ARG A 90 0.63 17.18 -8.65
C ARG A 90 0.72 15.69 -8.93
N PHE A 91 0.05 14.85 -8.13
CA PHE A 91 0.12 13.39 -8.27
C PHE A 91 -0.94 12.82 -9.22
N GLN A 92 -1.93 13.61 -9.63
CA GLN A 92 -2.95 13.15 -10.55
C GLN A 92 -2.34 12.72 -11.90
N GLY A 93 -2.63 11.48 -12.31
CA GLY A 93 -2.16 10.94 -13.59
C GLY A 93 -0.69 10.50 -13.63
N LYS A 94 0.09 10.73 -12.56
CA LYS A 94 1.47 10.23 -12.47
C LYS A 94 1.51 8.70 -12.43
N THR A 95 2.60 8.15 -12.96
CA THR A 95 2.87 6.72 -13.01
C THR A 95 3.87 6.27 -11.95
N LEU A 96 4.01 4.96 -11.75
CA LEU A 96 5.06 4.41 -10.89
C LEU A 96 6.46 4.86 -11.33
N LYS A 97 6.72 4.95 -12.64
CA LYS A 97 7.99 5.48 -13.17
C LYS A 97 8.21 6.93 -12.73
N ASN A 98 7.17 7.78 -12.84
CA ASN A 98 7.28 9.17 -12.40
C ASN A 98 7.61 9.28 -10.91
N LEU A 99 7.09 8.38 -10.06
CA LEU A 99 7.43 8.35 -8.63
C LEU A 99 8.89 7.93 -8.39
N ILE A 100 9.39 6.94 -9.13
CA ILE A 100 10.79 6.50 -9.03
C ILE A 100 11.72 7.64 -9.46
N ASP A 101 11.46 8.26 -10.61
CA ASP A 101 12.27 9.35 -11.13
C ASP A 101 12.30 10.51 -10.10
N GLU A 102 11.14 10.90 -9.59
CA GLU A 102 11.03 12.01 -8.61
C GLU A 102 11.70 11.67 -7.26
N MET A 103 11.58 10.42 -6.80
CA MET A 103 12.25 9.93 -5.59
C MET A 103 13.79 9.97 -5.71
N MET A 104 14.32 9.79 -6.92
CA MET A 104 15.76 9.81 -7.18
C MET A 104 16.31 11.24 -7.30
N THR A 105 15.48 12.21 -7.68
CA THR A 105 15.89 13.61 -7.87
C THR A 105 15.67 14.50 -6.65
N ILE A 106 14.75 14.12 -5.75
CA ILE A 106 14.38 14.97 -4.62
C ILE A 106 15.47 14.96 -3.53
N GLY A 107 15.80 16.15 -3.01
CA GLY A 107 16.62 16.31 -1.80
C GLY A 107 15.84 15.96 -0.54
N VAL A 108 16.54 15.81 0.59
CA VAL A 108 15.92 15.59 1.92
C VAL A 108 16.50 16.51 2.99
N ASP A 109 17.23 17.53 2.54
CA ASP A 109 18.02 18.50 3.28
C ASP A 109 17.16 19.65 3.86
N ASN A 110 15.93 19.84 3.37
CA ASN A 110 14.94 20.74 3.96
C ASN A 110 13.63 20.01 4.30
N GLU A 111 12.84 20.60 5.20
CA GLU A 111 11.62 19.98 5.74
C GLU A 111 10.54 19.75 4.68
N GLN A 112 10.39 20.68 3.73
CA GLN A 112 9.37 20.61 2.69
C GLN A 112 9.64 19.46 1.72
N ASP A 113 10.88 19.35 1.25
CA ASP A 113 11.31 18.27 0.36
C ASP A 113 11.34 16.93 1.08
N CYS A 114 11.76 16.89 2.35
CA CYS A 114 11.65 15.70 3.19
C CYS A 114 10.20 15.23 3.32
N LEU A 115 9.24 16.13 3.60
CA LEU A 115 7.82 15.77 3.65
C LEU A 115 7.29 15.28 2.29
N MET A 116 7.73 15.90 1.19
CA MET A 116 7.35 15.48 -0.15
C MET A 116 7.92 14.11 -0.50
N PHE A 117 9.18 13.85 -0.13
CA PHE A 117 9.83 12.54 -0.25
C PHE A 117 9.04 11.47 0.50
N LYS A 118 8.63 11.74 1.76
CA LYS A 118 7.80 10.82 2.54
C LYS A 118 6.49 10.49 1.80
N ARG A 119 5.82 11.49 1.22
CA ARG A 119 4.59 11.27 0.42
C ARG A 119 4.85 10.44 -0.84
N ILE A 120 5.91 10.73 -1.58
CA ILE A 120 6.31 9.98 -2.78
C ILE A 120 6.61 8.52 -2.42
N PHE A 121 7.32 8.30 -1.31
CA PHE A 121 7.63 6.96 -0.80
C PHE A 121 6.36 6.18 -0.44
N ILE A 122 5.42 6.79 0.28
CA ILE A 122 4.13 6.17 0.61
C ILE A 122 3.34 5.79 -0.65
N LEU A 123 3.27 6.68 -1.64
CA LEU A 123 2.63 6.37 -2.93
C LEU A 123 3.32 5.22 -3.66
N TYR A 124 4.66 5.26 -3.70
CA TYR A 124 5.47 4.24 -4.35
C TYR A 124 5.24 2.88 -3.72
N ILE A 125 5.34 2.76 -2.39
CA ILE A 125 5.22 1.47 -1.71
C ILE A 125 3.79 0.91 -1.80
N GLN A 126 2.78 1.78 -1.77
CA GLN A 126 1.41 1.39 -2.02
C GLN A 126 1.22 0.84 -3.44
N MET A 127 1.74 1.51 -4.45
CA MET A 127 1.58 1.08 -5.84
C MET A 127 2.41 -0.15 -6.21
N ALA A 128 3.66 -0.21 -5.76
CA ALA A 128 4.60 -1.25 -6.13
C ALA A 128 4.33 -2.56 -5.38
N PHE A 129 3.89 -2.48 -4.13
CA PHE A 129 3.95 -3.63 -3.22
C PHE A 129 2.68 -3.87 -2.40
N LEU A 130 2.14 -2.86 -1.71
CA LEU A 130 1.08 -3.08 -0.71
C LEU A 130 -0.33 -3.18 -1.32
N LEU A 131 -0.63 -2.37 -2.33
CA LEU A 131 -1.93 -2.31 -3.01
C LEU A 131 -1.76 -2.37 -4.54
N PRO A 132 -1.00 -3.35 -5.08
CA PRO A 132 -0.63 -3.35 -6.48
C PRO A 132 -1.87 -3.46 -7.37
N THR A 133 -1.90 -2.63 -8.41
CA THR A 133 -2.96 -2.66 -9.43
C THR A 133 -2.36 -2.84 -10.82
N THR A 134 -3.16 -3.34 -11.76
CA THR A 134 -2.74 -3.47 -13.16
C THR A 134 -2.62 -2.12 -13.87
N ILE A 135 -3.17 -1.06 -13.29
CA ILE A 135 -3.09 0.31 -13.82
C ILE A 135 -1.80 0.93 -13.28
N ASN A 136 -0.93 1.38 -14.18
CA ASN A 136 0.37 1.96 -13.83
C ASN A 136 0.29 3.41 -13.33
N LYS A 137 -0.91 4.00 -13.26
CA LYS A 137 -1.19 5.36 -12.77
C LYS A 137 -1.66 5.36 -11.33
N ILE A 138 -1.37 6.44 -10.61
CA ILE A 138 -1.85 6.66 -9.24
C ILE A 138 -3.38 6.64 -9.23
N SER A 139 -3.94 5.78 -8.38
CA SER A 139 -5.38 5.67 -8.12
C SER A 139 -5.76 6.49 -6.89
N PRO A 140 -7.01 6.98 -6.78
CA PRO A 140 -7.51 7.61 -5.57
C PRO A 140 -7.31 6.79 -4.28
N LEU A 141 -7.25 5.45 -4.39
CA LEU A 141 -6.99 4.58 -3.24
C LEU A 141 -5.59 4.75 -2.63
N HIS A 142 -4.61 5.22 -3.40
CA HIS A 142 -3.25 5.50 -2.91
C HIS A 142 -3.13 6.91 -2.32
N LEU A 143 -4.01 7.83 -2.70
CA LEU A 143 -3.87 9.25 -2.33
C LEU A 143 -4.35 9.55 -0.91
N ALA A 144 -5.26 8.77 -0.36
CA ALA A 144 -5.84 9.10 0.94
C ALA A 144 -4.80 9.13 2.09
N PRO A 145 -3.85 8.19 2.20
CA PRO A 145 -2.85 8.21 3.28
C PRO A 145 -1.90 9.42 3.27
N ILE A 146 -1.53 9.94 2.10
CA ILE A 146 -0.54 11.04 2.00
C ILE A 146 -1.03 12.41 2.53
N PHE A 147 -2.32 12.50 2.86
CA PHE A 147 -2.91 13.68 3.49
C PHE A 147 -2.98 13.58 5.03
N LYS A 148 -2.55 12.45 5.60
CA LYS A 148 -2.48 12.18 7.05
C LYS A 148 -1.06 11.79 7.46
N MET A 149 -0.10 12.62 7.07
CA MET A 149 1.33 12.37 7.29
C MET A 149 1.76 12.45 8.76
N ASP A 150 1.00 13.20 9.56
CA ASP A 150 1.14 13.33 11.01
C ASP A 150 0.91 12.03 11.76
N THR A 151 -0.02 11.19 11.27
CA THR A 151 -0.46 9.94 11.92
C THR A 151 -0.12 8.70 11.09
N ILE A 152 0.71 8.85 10.06
CA ILE A 152 0.97 7.81 9.05
C ILE A 152 1.64 6.56 9.61
N THR A 153 2.49 6.73 10.63
CA THR A 153 3.24 5.64 11.28
C THR A 153 2.36 4.87 12.27
N GLU A 154 1.39 5.54 12.88
CA GLU A 154 0.43 4.99 13.84
C GLU A 154 -0.68 4.20 13.15
N GLY A 155 -0.88 4.41 11.85
CA GLY A 155 -1.92 3.76 11.06
C GLY A 155 -1.77 2.25 10.97
N ASN A 156 -2.92 1.55 10.94
CA ASN A 156 -2.98 0.10 10.82
C ASN A 156 -2.75 -0.36 9.37
N TRP A 157 -1.48 -0.37 8.95
CA TRP A 157 -1.04 -0.83 7.64
C TRP A 157 -1.40 -2.30 7.37
N GLY A 158 -1.30 -3.16 8.39
CA GLY A 158 -1.72 -4.56 8.30
C GLY A 158 -3.19 -4.71 7.91
N ALA A 159 -4.08 -3.90 8.50
CA ALA A 159 -5.50 -3.89 8.15
C ALA A 159 -5.75 -3.26 6.79
N HIS A 160 -5.00 -2.21 6.43
CA HIS A 160 -5.10 -1.57 5.11
C HIS A 160 -4.82 -2.56 3.97
N VAL A 161 -3.74 -3.35 4.09
CA VAL A 161 -3.39 -4.41 3.12
C VAL A 161 -4.42 -5.54 3.14
N LEU A 162 -4.85 -6.00 4.32
CA LEU A 162 -5.84 -7.08 4.43
C LEU A 162 -7.18 -6.70 3.77
N ASN A 163 -7.67 -5.47 4.01
CA ASN A 163 -8.90 -4.96 3.40
C ASN A 163 -8.79 -4.91 1.87
N PHE A 164 -7.62 -4.51 1.35
CA PHE A 164 -7.35 -4.55 -0.08
C PHE A 164 -7.42 -5.98 -0.63
N ILE A 165 -6.75 -6.95 0.00
CA ILE A 165 -6.75 -8.36 -0.42
C ILE A 165 -8.19 -8.91 -0.44
N ILE A 166 -8.96 -8.69 0.62
CA ILE A 166 -10.36 -9.13 0.73
C ILE A 166 -11.18 -8.56 -0.43
N LYS A 167 -11.07 -7.26 -0.71
CA LYS A 167 -11.76 -6.61 -1.82
C LYS A 167 -11.39 -7.23 -3.16
N ARG A 168 -10.09 -7.50 -3.41
CA ARG A 168 -9.63 -8.13 -4.65
C ARG A 168 -10.14 -9.56 -4.83
N ILE A 169 -10.25 -10.32 -3.75
CA ILE A 169 -10.81 -11.68 -3.78
C ILE A 169 -12.32 -11.64 -4.05
N ILE A 170 -13.05 -10.67 -3.48
CA ILE A 170 -14.46 -10.45 -3.79
C ILE A 170 -14.63 -10.14 -5.28
N ASP A 171 -13.87 -9.18 -5.82
CA ASP A 171 -13.90 -8.81 -7.24
C ASP A 171 -13.60 -10.01 -8.14
N TYR A 172 -12.59 -10.81 -7.79
CA TYR A 172 -12.22 -12.04 -8.51
C TYR A 172 -13.37 -13.05 -8.55
N ASN A 173 -14.00 -13.33 -7.40
CA ASN A 173 -15.11 -14.27 -7.30
C ASN A 173 -16.35 -13.79 -8.08
N LEU A 174 -16.63 -12.48 -8.07
CA LEU A 174 -17.72 -11.90 -8.86
C LEU A 174 -17.47 -12.04 -10.37
N LYS A 175 -16.25 -11.80 -10.84
CA LYS A 175 -15.89 -12.00 -12.25
C LYS A 175 -15.99 -13.45 -12.68
N LYS A 176 -15.54 -14.39 -11.82
CA LYS A 176 -15.65 -15.83 -12.08
C LYS A 176 -17.09 -16.29 -12.27
N LYS A 177 -18.04 -15.74 -11.49
CA LYS A 177 -19.48 -16.05 -11.63
C LYS A 177 -20.13 -15.51 -12.90
N LYS A 178 -19.56 -14.48 -13.53
CA LYS A 178 -20.10 -13.88 -14.76
C LYS A 178 -19.57 -14.53 -16.05
N GLY A 179 -18.45 -15.27 -15.94
CA GLY A 179 -17.83 -15.97 -17.07
C GLY A 179 -18.14 -17.47 -17.13
N ASN A 180 -18.98 -17.96 -16.22
CA ASN A 180 -19.60 -19.29 -16.24
C ASN A 180 -21.09 -19.11 -16.55
#